data_AF-A0A7J8EKJ4-F1
#
_entry.id   AF-A0A7J8EKJ4-F1
#
_cell.length_a   1.000
_cell.length_b   1.000
_cell.length_c   1.000
_cell.angle_alpha   90.00
_cell.angle_beta   90.00
_cell.angle_gamma   90.00
#
_symmetry.space_group_name_H-M   'P 1'
#
loop_
_entity.id
_entity.type
_entity.pdbx_description
1 polymer ?
#
loop_
_entity_poly.entity_id
_entity_poly.type
_entity_poly.pdbx_seq_one_letter_code
_entity_poly.pdbx_strand_id
1 'polypeptide(L)'
;MDNMGKEIPADAPWDAPHAEEWDRMTMKDLIDKICWTNTAKQFASLFVNINVTSEPHEVSALWFLWYVKQCGGTTRIFSITNGGQERKFVGGSGQVSERIMNLLGDKVKLKHPVTCVDQSGENIIIETLNHEIYKCRYVISAIPPTLTAKIHFRPELPTERNQLIQRVPMGAIIKCMMYYKEAFWRKKDYCGCMIIEDEEAPISITLDDTKPDGSLPAIMGFILARKAVQLSKLHEDIRKRKICELYSKVLESEEALHPVHYEEKNWCEEQYSGGCYTAYFPPGIMTQYGRVIRQPVGRIYFAGTETATHWSGYMEGAVEAGERAARQVLNALGRLPKQDICIQEPESEDVPAFEITHTFWERNLPSVSGLLKIVGFPTSVTALCFLAYKFRLLTRS
;
A
#
# COMPACT_ATOMS: atom_id res chain seq x y z
N MET A 1 0.57 5.21 -15.56
CA MET A 1 -0.09 4.37 -14.54
C MET A 1 -1.54 4.79 -14.34
N ASP A 2 -1.85 6.03 -13.96
CA ASP A 2 -3.26 6.45 -13.69
C ASP A 2 -4.21 6.19 -14.86
N ASN A 3 -3.76 6.40 -16.11
CA ASN A 3 -4.58 6.06 -17.28
C ASN A 3 -4.91 4.56 -17.39
N MET A 4 -3.98 3.67 -17.03
CA MET A 4 -4.24 2.22 -16.97
C MET A 4 -5.16 1.89 -15.78
N GLY A 5 -4.96 2.56 -14.65
CA GLY A 5 -5.81 2.40 -13.45
C GLY A 5 -7.28 2.73 -13.71
N LYS A 6 -7.59 3.69 -14.59
CA LYS A 6 -8.97 4.03 -14.99
C LYS A 6 -9.73 2.84 -15.59
N GLU A 7 -9.04 1.88 -16.19
CA GLU A 7 -9.66 0.68 -16.77
C GLU A 7 -9.98 -0.41 -15.72
N ILE A 8 -9.53 -0.22 -14.47
CA ILE A 8 -9.59 -1.25 -13.44
C ILE A 8 -10.75 -0.96 -12.45
N PRO A 9 -11.77 -1.83 -12.37
CA PRO A 9 -12.82 -1.72 -11.36
C PRO A 9 -12.22 -1.81 -9.94
N ALA A 10 -12.65 -0.93 -9.02
CA ALA A 10 -12.08 -0.90 -7.66
C ALA A 10 -12.46 -2.16 -6.86
N ASP A 11 -13.68 -2.63 -7.04
CA ASP A 11 -14.22 -3.82 -6.39
C ASP A 11 -13.86 -5.11 -7.13
N ALA A 12 -13.69 -5.07 -8.44
CA ALA A 12 -13.40 -6.26 -9.25
C ALA A 12 -12.21 -6.05 -10.21
N PRO A 13 -10.96 -5.91 -9.70
CA PRO A 13 -9.80 -5.70 -10.57
C PRO A 13 -9.54 -6.83 -11.58
N TRP A 14 -9.99 -8.05 -11.28
CA TRP A 14 -9.93 -9.20 -12.18
C TRP A 14 -10.86 -9.07 -13.41
N ASP A 15 -11.82 -8.14 -13.39
CA ASP A 15 -12.73 -7.87 -14.52
C ASP A 15 -12.22 -6.74 -15.45
N ALA A 16 -11.02 -6.20 -15.20
CA ALA A 16 -10.43 -5.19 -16.09
C ALA A 16 -10.23 -5.76 -17.52
N PRO A 17 -10.40 -4.94 -18.59
CA PRO A 17 -10.27 -5.41 -19.97
C PRO A 17 -8.94 -6.11 -20.28
N HIS A 18 -7.87 -5.69 -19.61
CA HIS A 18 -6.51 -6.21 -19.77
C HIS A 18 -6.03 -7.01 -18.54
N ALA A 19 -6.95 -7.49 -17.69
CA ALA A 19 -6.61 -8.12 -16.41
C ALA A 19 -5.62 -9.29 -16.56
N GLU A 20 -5.87 -10.23 -17.47
CA GLU A 20 -4.98 -11.38 -17.70
C GLU A 20 -3.58 -10.98 -18.19
N GLU A 21 -3.47 -9.96 -19.06
CA GLU A 21 -2.16 -9.48 -19.53
C GLU A 21 -1.40 -8.85 -18.36
N TRP A 22 -2.04 -7.92 -17.66
CA TRP A 22 -1.38 -7.15 -16.59
C TRP A 22 -1.08 -8.00 -15.36
N ASP A 23 -1.89 -9.01 -15.05
CA ASP A 23 -1.65 -9.85 -13.88
C ASP A 23 -0.50 -10.84 -14.11
N ARG A 24 -0.24 -11.24 -15.35
CA ARG A 24 0.89 -12.11 -15.69
C ARG A 24 2.23 -11.39 -15.72
N MET A 25 2.22 -10.06 -15.82
CA MET A 25 3.43 -9.25 -15.76
C MET A 25 3.75 -8.84 -14.32
N THR A 26 5.03 -8.77 -14.00
CA THR A 26 5.47 -8.08 -12.79
C THR A 26 5.41 -6.56 -12.99
N MET A 27 5.42 -5.79 -11.90
CA MET A 27 5.63 -4.34 -12.02
C MET A 27 6.98 -3.99 -12.63
N LYS A 28 8.02 -4.81 -12.42
CA LYS A 28 9.31 -4.64 -13.10
C LYS A 28 9.15 -4.71 -14.61
N ASP A 29 8.44 -5.70 -15.13
CA ASP A 29 8.20 -5.85 -16.58
C ASP A 29 7.45 -4.64 -17.13
N LEU A 30 6.43 -4.14 -16.40
CA LEU A 30 5.70 -2.95 -16.82
C LEU A 30 6.60 -1.70 -16.82
N ILE A 31 7.39 -1.48 -15.77
CA ILE A 31 8.35 -0.38 -15.67
C ILE A 31 9.33 -0.43 -16.83
N ASP A 32 9.92 -1.60 -17.11
CA ASP A 32 10.85 -1.78 -18.21
C ASP A 32 10.21 -1.54 -19.59
N LYS A 33 8.91 -1.83 -19.74
CA LYS A 33 8.13 -1.59 -20.96
C LYS A 33 7.81 -0.11 -21.19
N ILE A 34 7.51 0.67 -20.14
CA ILE A 34 7.01 2.05 -20.29
C ILE A 34 8.09 3.13 -20.06
N CYS A 35 9.11 2.84 -19.25
CA CYS A 35 10.16 3.80 -18.93
C CYS A 35 11.37 3.62 -19.87
N TRP A 36 11.71 4.65 -20.62
CA TRP A 36 12.88 4.66 -21.52
C TRP A 36 14.19 5.04 -20.83
N THR A 37 14.13 5.81 -19.74
CA THR A 37 15.31 6.32 -19.04
C THR A 37 15.54 5.54 -17.74
N ASN A 38 16.81 5.35 -17.37
CA ASN A 38 17.17 4.70 -16.12
C ASN A 38 16.63 5.46 -14.90
N THR A 39 16.69 6.79 -14.92
CA THR A 39 16.13 7.64 -13.84
C THR A 39 14.64 7.36 -13.60
N ALA A 40 13.83 7.25 -14.66
CA ALA A 40 12.42 6.93 -14.50
C ALA A 40 12.20 5.50 -13.97
N LYS A 41 13.04 4.54 -14.40
CA LYS A 41 12.97 3.16 -13.91
C LYS A 41 13.34 3.04 -12.43
N GLN A 42 14.39 3.73 -12.01
CA GLN A 42 14.86 3.71 -10.62
C GLN A 42 13.83 4.39 -9.71
N PHE A 43 13.34 5.58 -10.07
CA PHE A 43 12.27 6.24 -9.32
C PHE A 43 10.98 5.41 -9.28
N ALA A 44 10.57 4.80 -10.40
CA ALA A 44 9.40 3.94 -10.42
C ALA A 44 9.57 2.69 -9.53
N SER A 45 10.78 2.13 -9.48
CA SER A 45 11.08 1.00 -8.59
C SER A 45 10.99 1.42 -7.13
N LEU A 46 11.57 2.57 -6.77
CA LEU A 46 11.46 3.18 -5.45
C LEU A 46 9.99 3.47 -5.08
N PHE A 47 9.20 3.98 -6.03
CA PHE A 47 7.77 4.21 -5.86
C PHE A 47 7.02 2.91 -5.54
N VAL A 48 7.33 1.79 -6.19
CA VAL A 48 6.77 0.49 -5.81
C VAL A 48 7.18 0.11 -4.39
N ASN A 49 8.48 0.18 -4.06
CA ASN A 49 8.96 -0.19 -2.72
C ASN A 49 8.28 0.65 -1.63
N ILE A 50 8.11 1.96 -1.82
CA ILE A 50 7.49 2.87 -0.85
C ILE A 50 6.01 2.54 -0.63
N ASN A 51 5.27 2.23 -1.69
CA ASN A 51 3.82 2.06 -1.60
C ASN A 51 3.40 0.66 -1.13
N VAL A 52 4.16 -0.38 -1.48
CA VAL A 52 3.77 -1.77 -1.20
C VAL A 52 4.84 -2.60 -0.50
N THR A 53 5.96 -2.00 -0.11
CA THR A 53 6.99 -2.62 0.77
C THR A 53 7.57 -3.94 0.23
N SER A 54 7.54 -4.11 -1.10
CA SER A 54 8.03 -5.28 -1.83
C SER A 54 8.76 -4.83 -3.09
N GLU A 55 9.48 -5.73 -3.75
CA GLU A 55 10.22 -5.44 -4.96
C GLU A 55 9.32 -5.43 -6.21
N PRO A 56 9.63 -4.60 -7.23
CA PRO A 56 8.85 -4.57 -8.47
C PRO A 56 8.72 -5.92 -9.18
N HIS A 57 9.68 -6.83 -9.01
CA HIS A 57 9.66 -8.17 -9.61
C HIS A 57 8.83 -9.18 -8.81
N GLU A 58 8.38 -8.84 -7.61
CA GLU A 58 7.57 -9.71 -6.75
C GLU A 58 6.07 -9.49 -6.94
N VAL A 59 5.68 -8.30 -7.41
CA VAL A 59 4.28 -7.86 -7.44
C VAL A 59 3.69 -7.89 -8.84
N SER A 60 2.45 -8.36 -8.94
CA SER A 60 1.62 -8.26 -10.16
C SER A 60 1.43 -6.80 -10.58
N ALA A 61 1.56 -6.53 -11.88
CA ALA A 61 1.29 -5.19 -12.41
C ALA A 61 -0.20 -4.83 -12.32
N LEU A 62 -1.13 -5.78 -12.55
CA LEU A 62 -2.56 -5.56 -12.37
C LEU A 62 -2.87 -5.12 -10.94
N TRP A 63 -2.38 -5.88 -9.95
CA TRP A 63 -2.64 -5.57 -8.55
C TRP A 63 -2.04 -4.23 -8.15
N PHE A 64 -0.83 -3.90 -8.58
CA PHE A 64 -0.22 -2.62 -8.21
C PHE A 64 -0.94 -1.43 -8.85
N LEU A 65 -1.36 -1.54 -10.12
CA LEU A 65 -2.16 -0.52 -10.79
C LEU A 65 -3.51 -0.32 -10.09
N TRP A 66 -4.16 -1.42 -9.70
CA TRP A 66 -5.36 -1.38 -8.85
C TRP A 66 -5.08 -0.68 -7.53
N TYR A 67 -4.01 -1.06 -6.83
CA TYR A 67 -3.64 -0.55 -5.51
C TYR A 67 -3.41 0.97 -5.51
N VAL A 68 -2.74 1.49 -6.55
CA VAL A 68 -2.56 2.93 -6.73
C VAL A 68 -3.89 3.62 -7.05
N LYS A 69 -4.70 3.03 -7.93
CA LYS A 69 -5.99 3.61 -8.33
C LYS A 69 -6.97 3.70 -7.16
N GLN A 70 -7.07 2.67 -6.34
CA GLN A 70 -7.99 2.63 -5.20
C GLN A 70 -7.57 3.54 -4.04
N CYS A 71 -6.32 4.04 -4.04
CA CYS A 71 -5.85 5.14 -3.19
C CYS A 71 -6.02 6.53 -3.83
N GLY A 72 -6.76 6.65 -4.94
CA GLY A 72 -6.99 7.92 -5.62
C GLY A 72 -5.93 8.33 -6.64
N GLY A 73 -5.05 7.42 -7.06
CA GLY A 73 -4.04 7.64 -8.11
C GLY A 73 -2.66 8.03 -7.59
N THR A 74 -1.72 8.20 -8.53
CA THR A 74 -0.29 8.39 -8.21
C THR A 74 -0.01 9.62 -7.33
N THR A 75 -0.62 10.76 -7.63
CA THR A 75 -0.44 11.98 -6.83
C THR A 75 -0.94 11.78 -5.41
N ARG A 76 -2.16 11.23 -5.25
CA ARG A 76 -2.82 11.12 -3.94
C ARG A 76 -2.06 10.19 -2.99
N ILE A 77 -1.61 9.03 -3.48
CA ILE A 77 -0.95 8.02 -2.66
C ILE A 77 0.47 8.43 -2.21
N PHE A 78 1.10 9.37 -2.92
CA PHE A 78 2.51 9.74 -2.69
C PHE A 78 2.70 11.12 -2.05
N SER A 79 1.66 11.97 -2.05
CA SER A 79 1.76 13.34 -1.54
C SER A 79 1.63 13.41 -0.02
N ILE A 80 2.35 14.35 0.60
CA ILE A 80 2.07 14.77 1.98
C ILE A 80 0.84 15.67 1.97
N THR A 81 0.99 16.93 1.55
CA THR A 81 -0.14 17.85 1.40
C THR A 81 -1.14 17.30 0.38
N ASN A 82 -2.42 17.27 0.75
CA ASN A 82 -3.50 16.75 -0.05
C ASN A 82 -3.30 15.26 -0.46
N GLY A 83 -2.60 14.48 0.36
CA GLY A 83 -2.34 13.06 0.08
C GLY A 83 -2.40 12.17 1.33
N GLY A 84 -1.98 10.90 1.16
CA GLY A 84 -2.11 9.87 2.20
C GLY A 84 -1.23 10.09 3.44
N GLN A 85 -0.23 10.97 3.34
CA GLN A 85 0.78 11.21 4.37
C GLN A 85 0.54 12.56 5.08
N GLU A 86 -0.57 13.25 4.79
CA GLU A 86 -0.83 14.62 5.25
C GLU A 86 -0.82 14.77 6.78
N ARG A 87 -1.37 13.77 7.47
CA ARG A 87 -1.73 13.90 8.89
C ARG A 87 -1.31 12.70 9.72
N LYS A 88 -1.18 12.98 11.02
CA LYS A 88 -0.97 12.00 12.08
C LYS A 88 -1.95 12.28 13.21
N PHE A 89 -2.35 11.25 13.94
CA PHE A 89 -3.17 11.42 15.15
C PHE A 89 -2.31 11.94 16.30
N VAL A 90 -2.79 13.00 16.96
CA VAL A 90 -2.20 13.46 18.23
C VAL A 90 -2.34 12.34 19.26
N GLY A 91 -1.22 11.93 19.87
CA GLY A 91 -1.15 10.79 20.80
C GLY A 91 -1.00 9.41 20.13
N GLY A 92 -0.96 9.34 18.79
CA GLY A 92 -0.73 8.11 18.04
C GLY A 92 -2.00 7.35 17.65
N SER A 93 -1.91 6.56 16.57
CA SER A 93 -3.05 5.84 15.97
C SER A 93 -3.54 4.64 16.79
N GLY A 94 -2.70 4.08 17.68
CA GLY A 94 -3.10 2.99 18.58
C GLY A 94 -4.34 3.32 19.43
N GLN A 95 -4.53 4.60 19.73
CA GLN A 95 -5.69 5.12 20.46
C GLN A 95 -7.04 4.77 19.81
N VAL A 96 -7.11 4.58 18.48
CA VAL A 96 -8.36 4.18 17.82
C VAL A 96 -8.80 2.81 18.35
N SER A 97 -7.91 1.82 18.29
CA SER A 97 -8.19 0.47 18.79
C SER A 97 -8.31 0.42 20.31
N GLU A 98 -7.47 1.15 21.04
CA GLU A 98 -7.54 1.20 22.51
C GLU A 98 -8.85 1.78 23.02
N ARG A 99 -9.36 2.86 22.40
CA ARG A 99 -10.65 3.46 22.78
C ARG A 99 -11.83 2.56 22.42
N ILE A 100 -11.81 1.90 21.26
CA ILE A 100 -12.83 0.90 20.91
C ILE A 100 -12.80 -0.27 21.91
N MET A 101 -11.60 -0.75 22.26
CA MET A 101 -11.44 -1.80 23.29
C MET A 101 -12.05 -1.36 24.63
N ASN A 102 -11.80 -0.11 25.06
CA ASN A 102 -12.39 0.42 26.29
C ASN A 102 -13.92 0.50 26.23
N LEU A 103 -14.51 0.88 25.09
CA LEU A 103 -15.96 0.88 24.88
C LEU A 103 -16.56 -0.53 24.92
N LEU A 104 -15.84 -1.52 24.42
CA LEU A 104 -16.26 -2.92 24.42
C LEU A 104 -16.03 -3.63 25.76
N GLY A 105 -15.12 -3.11 26.59
CA GLY A 105 -14.78 -3.64 27.90
C GLY A 105 -14.32 -5.09 27.85
N ASP A 106 -14.97 -5.94 28.64
CA ASP A 106 -14.64 -7.35 28.79
C ASP A 106 -14.95 -8.22 27.56
N LYS A 107 -15.62 -7.67 26.54
CA LYS A 107 -15.88 -8.35 25.26
C LYS A 107 -14.61 -8.55 24.43
N VAL A 108 -13.55 -7.76 24.67
CA VAL A 108 -12.25 -7.95 24.04
C VAL A 108 -11.41 -8.90 24.88
N LYS A 109 -10.98 -10.01 24.28
CA LYS A 109 -10.14 -11.03 24.92
C LYS A 109 -8.72 -10.96 24.36
N LEU A 110 -7.82 -10.30 25.08
CA LEU A 110 -6.40 -10.23 24.73
C LEU A 110 -5.72 -11.59 24.96
N LYS A 111 -4.64 -11.90 24.23
CA LYS A 111 -3.91 -13.17 24.33
C LYS A 111 -4.78 -14.42 24.03
N HIS A 112 -5.74 -14.30 23.12
CA HIS A 112 -6.57 -15.41 22.63
C HIS A 112 -6.36 -15.65 21.13
N PRO A 113 -5.19 -16.18 20.71
CA PRO A 113 -4.99 -16.53 19.31
C PRO A 113 -5.98 -17.62 18.91
N VAL A 114 -6.81 -17.36 17.91
CA VAL A 114 -7.74 -18.36 17.36
C VAL A 114 -6.96 -19.41 16.57
N THR A 115 -7.26 -20.68 16.82
CA THR A 115 -6.61 -21.84 16.18
C THR A 115 -7.58 -22.68 15.37
N CYS A 116 -8.87 -22.71 15.73
CA CYS A 116 -9.88 -23.50 15.03
C CYS A 116 -11.20 -22.73 14.88
N VAL A 117 -11.85 -22.91 13.73
CA VAL A 117 -13.20 -22.41 13.45
C VAL A 117 -14.03 -23.55 12.87
N ASP A 118 -15.02 -24.03 13.63
CA ASP A 118 -15.91 -25.12 13.23
C ASP A 118 -17.35 -24.63 13.10
N GLN A 119 -17.87 -24.61 11.86
CA GLN A 119 -19.24 -24.20 11.54
C GLN A 119 -20.14 -25.38 11.13
N SER A 120 -19.75 -26.62 11.41
CA SER A 120 -20.51 -27.84 11.06
C SER A 120 -21.81 -28.01 11.85
N GLY A 121 -21.87 -27.47 13.07
CA GLY A 121 -23.05 -27.52 13.94
C GLY A 121 -23.98 -26.31 13.82
N GLU A 122 -25.05 -26.30 14.64
CA GLU A 122 -25.98 -25.17 14.71
C GLU A 122 -25.29 -23.88 15.16
N ASN A 123 -24.38 -23.95 16.12
CA ASN A 123 -23.52 -22.84 16.53
C ASN A 123 -22.10 -23.06 16.01
N ILE A 124 -21.45 -21.97 15.62
CA ILE A 124 -20.03 -21.99 15.27
C ILE A 124 -19.22 -22.09 16.56
N ILE A 125 -18.23 -22.99 16.58
CA ILE A 125 -17.28 -23.19 17.66
C ILE A 125 -15.95 -22.55 17.26
N ILE A 126 -15.42 -21.70 18.13
CA ILE A 126 -14.09 -21.10 18.00
C ILE A 126 -13.22 -21.66 19.10
N GLU A 127 -12.08 -22.26 18.73
CA GLU A 127 -11.04 -22.67 19.67
C GLU A 127 -9.88 -21.70 19.61
N THR A 128 -9.30 -21.43 20.76
CA THR A 128 -8.14 -20.58 20.94
C THR A 128 -6.93 -21.40 21.39
N LEU A 129 -5.72 -20.85 21.29
CA LEU A 129 -4.48 -21.55 21.60
C LEU A 129 -4.40 -22.01 23.07
N ASN A 130 -5.07 -21.32 23.99
CA ASN A 130 -5.21 -21.71 25.40
C ASN A 130 -6.39 -22.67 25.65
N HIS A 131 -6.95 -23.27 24.60
CA HIS A 131 -8.06 -24.22 24.61
C HIS A 131 -9.38 -23.67 25.16
N GLU A 132 -9.55 -22.35 25.18
CA GLU A 132 -10.87 -21.77 25.44
C GLU A 132 -11.77 -21.89 24.22
N ILE A 133 -13.04 -22.18 24.49
CA ILE A 133 -14.07 -22.40 23.48
C ILE A 133 -15.10 -21.28 23.54
N TYR A 134 -15.33 -20.64 22.40
CA TYR A 134 -16.38 -19.65 22.20
C TYR A 134 -17.44 -20.21 21.24
N LYS A 135 -18.71 -19.87 21.50
CA LYS A 135 -19.84 -20.24 20.63
C LYS A 135 -20.48 -18.99 20.06
N CYS A 136 -20.75 -18.98 18.76
CA CYS A 136 -21.35 -17.84 18.08
C CYS A 136 -22.22 -18.26 16.89
N ARG A 137 -23.01 -17.31 16.37
CA ARG A 137 -23.84 -17.52 15.17
C ARG A 137 -23.09 -17.21 13.87
N TYR A 138 -22.17 -16.25 13.92
CA TYR A 138 -21.38 -15.76 12.79
C TYR A 138 -19.98 -15.40 13.25
N VAL A 139 -19.02 -15.45 12.33
CA VAL A 139 -17.63 -15.05 12.54
C VAL A 139 -17.27 -13.97 11.55
N ILE A 140 -16.50 -12.98 11.99
CA ILE A 140 -15.78 -12.06 11.10
C ILE A 140 -14.29 -12.35 11.27
N SER A 141 -13.64 -12.83 10.21
CA SER A 141 -12.18 -12.91 10.15
C SER A 141 -11.64 -11.54 9.77
N ALA A 142 -10.99 -10.86 10.72
CA ALA A 142 -10.41 -9.52 10.55
C ALA A 142 -8.88 -9.54 10.63
N ILE A 143 -8.25 -10.65 10.24
CA ILE A 143 -6.80 -10.83 10.20
C ILE A 143 -6.30 -10.92 8.75
N PRO A 144 -5.03 -10.57 8.45
CA PRO A 144 -4.46 -10.71 7.11
C PRO A 144 -4.65 -12.11 6.52
N PRO A 145 -4.77 -12.27 5.19
CA PRO A 145 -5.05 -13.58 4.60
C PRO A 145 -3.96 -14.62 4.93
N THR A 146 -2.68 -14.23 4.99
CA THR A 146 -1.60 -15.14 5.39
C THR A 146 -1.78 -15.71 6.81
N LEU A 147 -2.40 -14.95 7.73
CA LEU A 147 -2.70 -15.42 9.07
C LEU A 147 -4.01 -16.23 9.11
N THR A 148 -4.95 -15.95 8.21
CA THR A 148 -6.13 -16.81 8.01
C THR A 148 -5.70 -18.23 7.65
N ALA A 149 -4.60 -18.41 6.92
CA ALA A 149 -4.04 -19.72 6.61
C ALA A 149 -3.55 -20.52 7.83
N LYS A 150 -3.36 -19.88 8.99
CA LYS A 150 -2.93 -20.55 10.25
C LYS A 150 -4.10 -21.15 11.04
N ILE A 151 -5.35 -20.88 10.67
CA ILE A 151 -6.54 -21.36 11.37
C ILE A 151 -7.00 -22.68 10.72
N HIS A 152 -7.30 -23.68 11.55
CA HIS A 152 -7.95 -24.91 11.10
C HIS A 152 -9.45 -24.70 10.94
N PHE A 153 -9.96 -24.81 9.70
CA PHE A 153 -11.39 -24.64 9.41
C PHE A 153 -12.11 -25.98 9.29
N ARG A 154 -13.33 -26.06 9.83
CA ARG A 154 -14.24 -27.22 9.70
C ARG A 154 -15.66 -26.77 9.30
N PRO A 155 -16.22 -27.28 8.19
CA PRO A 155 -15.51 -27.95 7.09
C PRO A 155 -14.39 -27.06 6.52
N GLU A 156 -13.50 -27.67 5.74
CA GLU A 156 -12.40 -26.95 5.08
C GLU A 156 -12.90 -25.77 4.24
N LEU A 157 -12.07 -24.75 4.08
CA LEU A 157 -12.37 -23.65 3.17
C LEU A 157 -12.42 -24.15 1.72
N PRO A 158 -13.26 -23.57 0.85
CA PRO A 158 -13.26 -23.89 -0.58
C PRO A 158 -11.85 -23.78 -1.19
N THR A 159 -11.54 -24.64 -2.16
CA THR A 159 -10.21 -24.74 -2.78
C THR A 159 -9.65 -23.39 -3.21
N GLU A 160 -10.45 -22.57 -3.90
CA GLU A 160 -10.03 -21.23 -4.35
C GLU A 160 -9.58 -20.34 -3.19
N ARG A 161 -10.32 -20.34 -2.08
CA ARG A 161 -9.97 -19.56 -0.90
C ARG A 161 -8.73 -20.11 -0.21
N ASN A 162 -8.62 -21.43 -0.08
CA ASN A 162 -7.44 -22.05 0.51
C ASN A 162 -6.17 -21.76 -0.32
N GLN A 163 -6.28 -21.73 -1.65
CA GLN A 163 -5.17 -21.34 -2.53
C GLN A 163 -4.83 -19.84 -2.42
N LEU A 164 -5.83 -18.97 -2.31
CA LEU A 164 -5.64 -17.51 -2.17
C LEU A 164 -4.85 -17.16 -0.91
N ILE A 165 -5.32 -17.60 0.26
CA ILE A 165 -4.79 -17.17 1.56
C ILE A 165 -3.33 -17.58 1.78
N GLN A 166 -2.84 -18.59 1.04
CA GLN A 166 -1.46 -19.06 1.08
C GLN A 166 -0.53 -18.35 0.08
N ARG A 167 -1.07 -17.56 -0.86
CA ARG A 167 -0.33 -16.95 -1.98
C ARG A 167 -0.27 -15.43 -1.97
N VAL A 168 -0.79 -14.80 -0.91
CA VAL A 168 -0.75 -13.35 -0.71
C VAL A 168 0.16 -13.01 0.47
N PRO A 169 1.50 -12.99 0.25
CA PRO A 169 2.47 -12.63 1.29
C PRO A 169 2.32 -11.17 1.74
N MET A 170 2.83 -10.86 2.93
CA MET A 170 2.95 -9.50 3.44
C MET A 170 4.23 -8.84 2.92
N GLY A 171 4.19 -7.52 2.74
CA GLY A 171 5.40 -6.75 2.47
C GLY A 171 6.35 -6.64 3.67
N ALA A 172 7.58 -6.19 3.42
CA ALA A 172 8.67 -6.15 4.39
C ALA A 172 9.09 -4.73 4.74
N ILE A 173 9.08 -4.39 6.03
CA ILE A 173 9.45 -3.05 6.50
C ILE A 173 10.02 -3.05 7.93
N ILE A 174 11.06 -2.25 8.13
CA ILE A 174 11.51 -1.80 9.46
C ILE A 174 11.26 -0.30 9.54
N LYS A 175 10.43 0.11 10.49
CA LYS A 175 10.18 1.52 10.78
C LYS A 175 11.15 1.99 11.84
N CYS A 176 11.92 3.03 11.54
CA CYS A 176 12.97 3.56 12.40
C CYS A 176 12.66 5.02 12.76
N MET A 177 12.83 5.41 14.01
CA MET A 177 12.67 6.77 14.50
C MET A 177 13.97 7.23 15.15
N MET A 178 14.57 8.27 14.59
CA MET A 178 15.80 8.88 15.10
C MET A 178 15.47 10.21 15.76
N TYR A 179 15.74 10.34 17.06
CA TYR A 179 15.43 11.54 17.83
C TYR A 179 16.66 12.41 18.00
N TYR A 180 16.48 13.72 17.95
CA TYR A 180 17.52 14.72 18.10
C TYR A 180 17.13 15.77 19.12
N LYS A 181 18.14 16.51 19.59
CA LYS A 181 17.92 17.63 20.51
C LYS A 181 17.14 18.77 19.84
N GLU A 182 17.42 19.02 18.57
CA GLU A 182 16.79 20.08 17.78
C GLU A 182 16.45 19.56 16.37
N ALA A 183 15.42 20.13 15.76
CA ALA A 183 15.07 19.85 14.36
C ALA A 183 16.03 20.58 13.40
N PHE A 184 17.32 20.22 13.45
CA PHE A 184 18.40 20.94 12.77
C PHE A 184 18.20 21.03 11.25
N TRP A 185 17.53 20.03 10.65
CA TRP A 185 17.17 20.03 9.22
C TRP A 185 16.34 21.27 8.83
N ARG A 186 15.47 21.76 9.73
CA ARG A 186 14.63 22.95 9.45
C ARG A 186 15.46 24.23 9.33
N LYS A 187 16.59 24.33 10.05
CA LYS A 187 17.52 25.48 9.95
C LYS A 187 18.23 25.55 8.60
N LYS A 188 18.24 24.42 7.87
CA LYS A 188 18.77 24.28 6.52
C LYS A 188 17.68 24.33 5.44
N ASP A 189 16.48 24.79 5.81
CA ASP A 189 15.32 24.85 4.92
C ASP A 189 14.84 23.48 4.40
N TYR A 190 15.17 22.40 5.13
CA TYR A 190 14.63 21.06 4.86
C TYR A 190 13.45 20.76 5.77
N CYS A 191 12.38 20.19 5.21
CA CYS A 191 11.20 19.76 5.96
C CYS A 191 11.37 18.40 6.66
N GLY A 192 12.50 17.71 6.47
CA GLY A 192 12.75 16.37 7.02
C GLY A 192 12.19 15.21 6.17
N CYS A 193 11.59 15.51 5.02
CA CYS A 193 11.27 14.51 4.00
C CYS A 193 12.47 14.32 3.07
N MET A 194 12.95 13.08 2.95
CA MET A 194 14.03 12.71 2.04
C MET A 194 13.59 11.50 1.23
N ILE A 195 13.70 11.59 -0.09
CA ILE A 195 13.55 10.47 -1.02
C ILE A 195 14.97 10.04 -1.41
N ILE A 196 15.36 8.84 -1.00
CA ILE A 196 16.75 8.39 -1.07
C ILE A 196 16.84 7.22 -2.05
N GLU A 197 17.22 7.55 -3.28
CA GLU A 197 17.38 6.60 -4.39
C GLU A 197 18.82 6.08 -4.46
N ASP A 198 19.19 5.25 -3.49
CA ASP A 198 20.52 4.64 -3.39
C ASP A 198 20.37 3.20 -2.87
N GLU A 199 20.88 2.20 -3.61
CA GLU A 199 20.78 0.78 -3.22
C GLU A 199 21.56 0.48 -1.93
N GLU A 200 22.65 1.21 -1.66
CA GLU A 200 23.47 1.02 -0.46
C GLU A 200 22.90 1.74 0.77
N ALA A 201 22.02 2.73 0.56
CA ALA A 201 21.41 3.48 1.64
C ALA A 201 20.42 2.59 2.44
N PRO A 202 20.51 2.56 3.79
CA PRO A 202 19.57 1.77 4.60
C PRO A 202 18.11 2.24 4.49
N ILE A 203 17.88 3.54 4.35
CA ILE A 203 16.55 4.15 4.33
C ILE A 203 16.22 4.61 2.92
N SER A 204 14.96 4.39 2.50
CA SER A 204 14.45 4.77 1.18
C SER A 204 13.62 6.05 1.20
N ILE A 205 12.87 6.29 2.27
CA ILE A 205 12.08 7.51 2.47
C ILE A 205 12.04 7.90 3.94
N THR A 206 11.95 9.20 4.21
CA THR A 206 11.77 9.75 5.55
C THR A 206 10.69 10.82 5.62
N LEU A 207 10.21 11.09 6.83
CA LEU A 207 9.37 12.24 7.17
C LEU A 207 9.77 12.77 8.55
N ASP A 208 9.51 14.05 8.79
CA ASP A 208 9.62 14.66 10.10
C ASP A 208 8.55 14.08 11.06
N ASP A 209 9.01 13.58 12.21
CA ASP A 209 8.19 12.99 13.27
C ASP A 209 8.19 13.81 14.58
N THR A 210 8.70 15.05 14.51
CA THR A 210 8.65 16.04 15.60
C THR A 210 7.21 16.21 16.07
N LYS A 211 7.02 16.37 17.38
CA LYS A 211 5.67 16.55 17.94
C LYS A 211 5.08 17.90 17.51
N PRO A 212 3.73 18.04 17.49
CA PRO A 212 3.08 19.26 17.00
C PRO A 212 3.48 20.54 17.75
N ASP A 213 3.90 20.43 19.01
CA ASP A 213 4.39 21.53 19.84
C ASP A 213 5.89 21.86 19.62
N GLY A 214 6.54 21.17 18.68
CA GLY A 214 7.97 21.32 18.39
C GLY A 214 8.89 20.49 19.29
N SER A 215 8.34 19.79 20.30
CA SER A 215 9.12 18.92 21.18
C SER A 215 9.53 17.62 20.50
N LEU A 216 10.54 16.96 21.06
CA LEU A 216 11.08 15.67 20.61
C LEU A 216 11.33 15.63 19.08
N PRO A 217 12.22 16.49 18.53
CA PRO A 217 12.58 16.44 17.13
C PRO A 217 12.97 15.04 16.68
N ALA A 218 12.36 14.56 15.61
CA ALA A 218 12.63 13.21 15.12
C ALA A 218 12.50 13.11 13.61
N ILE A 219 13.27 12.20 13.02
CA ILE A 219 13.12 11.74 11.64
C ILE A 219 12.62 10.29 11.69
N MET A 220 11.45 10.05 11.11
CA MET A 220 10.96 8.71 10.82
C MET A 220 11.52 8.28 9.47
N GLY A 221 12.04 7.06 9.39
CA GLY A 221 12.53 6.46 8.16
C GLY A 221 12.09 5.02 8.00
N PHE A 222 11.95 4.61 6.74
CA PHE A 222 11.59 3.24 6.40
C PHE A 222 12.74 2.52 5.69
N ILE A 223 13.09 1.36 6.23
CA ILE A 223 13.87 0.33 5.53
C ILE A 223 12.84 -0.59 4.86
N LEU A 224 12.86 -0.67 3.52
CA LEU A 224 11.79 -1.28 2.73
C LEU A 224 12.23 -2.55 2.01
N ALA A 225 11.28 -3.45 1.73
CA ALA A 225 11.42 -4.58 0.82
C ALA A 225 12.66 -5.43 1.11
N ARG A 226 13.49 -5.73 0.11
CA ARG A 226 14.69 -6.56 0.28
C ARG A 226 15.67 -5.96 1.28
N LYS A 227 15.76 -4.63 1.39
CA LYS A 227 16.63 -3.97 2.38
C LYS A 227 16.22 -4.32 3.81
N ALA A 228 14.91 -4.41 4.09
CA ALA A 228 14.42 -4.77 5.43
C ALA A 228 14.90 -6.18 5.82
N VAL A 229 14.83 -7.14 4.90
CA VAL A 229 15.30 -8.53 5.11
C VAL A 229 16.82 -8.61 5.25
N GLN A 230 17.57 -7.77 4.54
CA GLN A 230 19.03 -7.75 4.64
C GLN A 230 19.51 -7.10 5.95
N LEU A 231 18.94 -5.94 6.29
CA LEU A 231 19.36 -5.13 7.43
C LEU A 231 18.82 -5.67 8.76
N SER A 232 17.75 -6.49 8.76
CA SER A 232 17.29 -7.20 9.97
C SER A 232 18.35 -8.14 10.56
N LYS A 233 19.28 -8.63 9.73
CA LYS A 233 20.39 -9.51 10.15
C LYS A 233 21.48 -8.78 10.94
N LEU A 234 21.49 -7.45 10.93
CA LEU A 234 22.45 -6.65 11.68
C LEU A 234 21.99 -6.46 13.13
N HIS A 235 22.92 -6.08 14.00
CA HIS A 235 22.56 -5.58 15.33
C HIS A 235 21.90 -4.19 15.21
N GLU A 236 20.99 -3.86 16.13
CA GLU A 236 20.28 -2.58 16.18
C GLU A 236 21.25 -1.39 16.13
N ASP A 237 22.31 -1.42 16.94
CA ASP A 237 23.33 -0.35 16.96
C ASP A 237 24.01 -0.12 15.61
N ILE A 238 24.17 -1.17 14.81
CA ILE A 238 24.79 -1.07 13.48
C ILE A 238 23.79 -0.45 12.50
N ARG A 239 22.51 -0.83 12.56
CA ARG A 239 21.44 -0.18 11.78
C ARG A 239 21.36 1.30 12.13
N LYS A 240 21.26 1.62 13.42
CA LYS A 240 21.24 3.00 13.93
C LYS A 240 22.41 3.82 13.39
N ARG A 241 23.64 3.31 13.48
CA ARG A 241 24.84 4.02 12.99
C ARG A 241 24.79 4.28 11.49
N LYS A 242 24.43 3.26 10.68
CA LYS A 242 24.28 3.42 9.22
C LYS A 242 23.22 4.45 8.85
N ILE A 243 22.12 4.51 9.61
CA ILE A 243 21.07 5.51 9.41
C ILE A 243 21.58 6.92 9.74
N CYS A 244 22.32 7.08 10.84
CA CYS A 244 22.93 8.37 11.21
C CYS A 244 23.93 8.86 10.15
N GLU A 245 24.80 7.96 9.67
CA GLU A 245 25.76 8.25 8.59
C GLU A 245 25.05 8.67 7.30
N LEU A 246 23.97 7.96 6.94
CA LEU A 246 23.13 8.34 5.80
C LEU A 246 22.51 9.72 5.97
N TYR A 247 21.87 9.99 7.12
CA TYR A 247 21.24 11.28 7.37
C TYR A 247 22.26 12.41 7.43
N SER A 248 23.46 12.16 7.94
CA SER A 248 24.54 13.14 7.92
C SER A 248 24.96 13.49 6.49
N LYS A 249 25.09 12.47 5.61
CA LYS A 249 25.39 12.66 4.19
C LYS A 249 24.29 13.44 3.47
N VAL A 250 23.02 13.05 3.65
CA VAL A 250 21.89 13.62 2.89
C VAL A 250 21.51 15.03 3.38
N LEU A 251 21.57 15.29 4.69
CA LEU A 251 21.29 16.61 5.27
C LEU A 251 22.54 17.50 5.38
N GLU A 252 23.69 16.98 4.93
CA GLU A 252 25.01 17.61 4.99
C GLU A 252 25.36 18.13 6.39
N SER A 253 24.98 17.41 7.45
CA SER A 253 25.13 17.87 8.85
C SER A 253 25.69 16.78 9.74
N GLU A 254 26.73 17.10 10.52
CA GLU A 254 27.25 16.22 11.56
C GLU A 254 26.27 16.07 12.74
N GLU A 255 25.31 17.00 12.90
CA GLU A 255 24.27 16.88 13.94
C GLU A 255 23.46 15.58 13.82
N ALA A 256 23.32 15.05 12.60
CA ALA A 256 22.68 13.77 12.33
C ALA A 256 23.43 12.56 12.93
N LEU A 257 24.72 12.71 13.27
CA LEU A 257 25.54 11.68 13.94
C LEU A 257 25.32 11.64 15.45
N HIS A 258 24.54 12.57 16.00
CA HIS A 258 24.33 12.74 17.44
C HIS A 258 22.87 12.57 17.86
N PRO A 259 22.23 11.42 17.57
CA PRO A 259 20.88 11.18 18.03
C PRO A 259 20.83 11.05 19.56
N VAL A 260 19.80 11.63 20.17
CA VAL A 260 19.57 11.53 21.62
C VAL A 260 18.79 10.27 21.99
N HIS A 261 18.06 9.69 21.03
CA HIS A 261 17.30 8.44 21.21
C HIS A 261 17.06 7.75 19.85
N TYR A 262 16.79 6.45 19.90
CA TYR A 262 16.47 5.64 18.71
C TYR A 262 15.41 4.61 19.05
N GLU A 263 14.45 4.41 18.16
CA GLU A 263 13.43 3.37 18.24
C GLU A 263 13.29 2.70 16.88
N GLU A 264 13.13 1.38 16.85
CA GLU A 264 12.78 0.67 15.62
C GLU A 264 11.77 -0.45 15.84
N LYS A 265 11.02 -0.78 14.79
CA LYS A 265 10.14 -1.95 14.77
C LYS A 265 10.28 -2.68 13.44
N ASN A 266 10.78 -3.91 13.50
CA ASN A 266 10.75 -4.84 12.38
C ASN A 266 9.39 -5.56 12.34
N TRP A 267 8.59 -5.27 11.32
CA TRP A 267 7.25 -5.86 11.19
C TRP A 267 7.27 -7.28 10.61
N CYS A 268 8.37 -7.67 9.97
CA CYS A 268 8.54 -9.03 9.42
C CYS A 268 8.63 -10.11 10.51
N GLU A 269 9.01 -9.72 11.74
CA GLU A 269 9.16 -10.62 12.89
C GLU A 269 7.84 -10.82 13.65
N GLU A 270 6.80 -10.05 13.32
CA GLU A 270 5.53 -10.11 14.03
C GLU A 270 4.68 -11.30 13.57
N GLN A 271 4.67 -12.38 14.35
CA GLN A 271 3.93 -13.60 14.03
C GLN A 271 2.40 -13.40 13.82
N TYR A 272 1.84 -12.32 14.39
CA TYR A 272 0.43 -11.92 14.29
C TYR A 272 0.18 -10.77 13.31
N SER A 273 1.16 -10.46 12.45
CA SER A 273 1.00 -9.57 11.30
C SER A 273 1.56 -10.21 10.02
N GLY A 274 2.76 -10.79 10.10
CA GLY A 274 3.49 -11.42 9.00
C GLY A 274 4.37 -10.44 8.21
N GLY A 275 4.15 -9.14 8.38
CA GLY A 275 4.83 -8.05 7.68
C GLY A 275 3.94 -6.81 7.67
N CYS A 276 4.39 -5.76 6.99
CA CYS A 276 3.66 -4.51 6.81
C CYS A 276 4.09 -3.84 5.50
N TYR A 277 3.28 -2.96 4.91
CA TYR A 277 1.98 -2.46 5.45
C TYR A 277 0.85 -3.48 5.32
N THR A 278 0.83 -4.19 4.19
CA THR A 278 -0.30 -5.00 3.73
C THR A 278 0.18 -6.21 2.94
N ALA A 279 -0.74 -7.11 2.62
CA ALA A 279 -0.48 -8.18 1.65
C ALA A 279 -0.31 -7.61 0.23
N TYR A 280 0.57 -8.23 -0.56
CA TYR A 280 0.69 -8.00 -2.00
C TYR A 280 0.30 -9.24 -2.79
N PHE A 281 -0.06 -9.04 -4.06
CA PHE A 281 -0.37 -10.14 -4.98
C PHE A 281 0.80 -10.38 -5.92
N PRO A 282 1.39 -11.59 -5.91
CA PRO A 282 2.30 -12.04 -6.95
C PRO A 282 1.61 -12.15 -8.32
N PRO A 283 2.37 -12.19 -9.43
CA PRO A 283 1.81 -12.36 -10.77
C PRO A 283 0.88 -13.58 -10.89
N GLY A 284 -0.29 -13.37 -11.50
CA GLY A 284 -1.31 -14.36 -11.79
C GLY A 284 -2.27 -14.68 -10.64
N ILE A 285 -2.03 -14.16 -9.44
CA ILE A 285 -2.86 -14.48 -8.26
C ILE A 285 -4.19 -13.72 -8.30
N MET A 286 -4.21 -12.49 -8.84
CA MET A 286 -5.40 -11.64 -8.80
C MET A 286 -6.52 -12.19 -9.69
N THR A 287 -6.23 -12.58 -10.95
CA THR A 287 -7.26 -13.10 -11.85
C THR A 287 -7.70 -14.52 -11.48
N GLN A 288 -6.77 -15.34 -10.97
CA GLN A 288 -7.06 -16.71 -10.56
C GLN A 288 -7.90 -16.76 -9.28
N TYR A 289 -7.54 -15.98 -8.25
CA TYR A 289 -8.09 -16.16 -6.91
C TYR A 289 -8.63 -14.87 -6.26
N GLY A 290 -8.35 -13.68 -6.80
CA GLY A 290 -8.72 -12.41 -6.18
C GLY A 290 -10.22 -12.27 -5.91
N ARG A 291 -11.07 -12.86 -6.76
CA ARG A 291 -12.54 -12.80 -6.66
C ARG A 291 -13.10 -13.26 -5.32
N VAL A 292 -12.39 -14.15 -4.62
CA VAL A 292 -12.86 -14.71 -3.35
C VAL A 292 -12.30 -13.99 -2.13
N ILE A 293 -11.47 -12.94 -2.26
CA ILE A 293 -10.79 -12.26 -1.14
C ILE A 293 -11.73 -11.93 0.03
N ARG A 294 -12.94 -11.47 -0.30
CA ARG A 294 -13.99 -11.07 0.65
C ARG A 294 -15.31 -11.83 0.52
N GLN A 295 -15.33 -12.92 -0.25
CA GLN A 295 -16.51 -13.76 -0.37
C GLN A 295 -16.76 -14.52 0.93
N PRO A 296 -17.98 -14.45 1.52
CA PRO A 296 -18.32 -15.23 2.70
C PRO A 296 -18.19 -16.74 2.46
N VAL A 297 -17.78 -17.48 3.48
CA VAL A 297 -17.76 -18.95 3.48
C VAL A 297 -18.73 -19.46 4.53
N GLY A 298 -19.94 -19.80 4.10
CA GLY A 298 -21.04 -20.12 5.01
C GLY A 298 -21.35 -18.91 5.90
N ARG A 299 -21.10 -19.05 7.21
CA ARG A 299 -21.34 -18.01 8.22
C ARG A 299 -20.08 -17.27 8.67
N ILE A 300 -18.99 -17.42 7.91
CA ILE A 300 -17.72 -16.72 8.10
C ILE A 300 -17.64 -15.58 7.07
N TYR A 301 -17.60 -14.35 7.57
CA TYR A 301 -17.41 -13.13 6.79
C TYR A 301 -15.97 -12.65 6.93
N PHE A 302 -15.48 -11.88 5.95
CA PHE A 302 -14.08 -11.45 5.90
C PHE A 302 -14.01 -9.93 5.90
N ALA A 303 -13.25 -9.41 6.85
CA ALA A 303 -12.83 -8.03 7.00
C ALA A 303 -11.29 -7.97 6.82
N GLY A 304 -10.63 -7.03 7.48
CA GLY A 304 -9.21 -6.76 7.26
C GLY A 304 -9.02 -5.85 6.05
N THR A 305 -8.02 -4.98 6.12
CA THR A 305 -7.81 -3.92 5.13
C THR A 305 -7.61 -4.46 3.71
N GLU A 306 -7.09 -5.69 3.58
CA GLU A 306 -6.87 -6.40 2.31
C GLU A 306 -8.18 -6.70 1.57
N THR A 307 -9.33 -6.60 2.25
CA THR A 307 -10.64 -6.83 1.65
C THR A 307 -11.36 -5.55 1.25
N ALA A 308 -10.80 -4.38 1.53
CA ALA A 308 -11.40 -3.08 1.21
C ALA A 308 -11.37 -2.77 -0.30
N THR A 309 -12.14 -1.77 -0.70
CA THR A 309 -12.22 -1.28 -2.09
C THR A 309 -11.71 0.15 -2.26
N HIS A 310 -11.56 0.88 -1.16
CA HIS A 310 -10.93 2.19 -1.05
C HIS A 310 -9.92 2.17 0.09
N TRP A 311 -8.72 2.70 -0.18
CA TRP A 311 -7.54 2.62 0.69
C TRP A 311 -7.28 1.23 1.33
N SER A 312 -7.45 0.16 0.56
CA SER A 312 -6.95 -1.17 0.93
C SER A 312 -5.46 -1.09 1.23
N GLY A 313 -5.04 -1.70 2.35
CA GLY A 313 -3.68 -1.62 2.89
C GLY A 313 -3.46 -0.53 3.93
N TYR A 314 -4.47 0.32 4.18
CA TYR A 314 -4.42 1.43 5.14
C TYR A 314 -5.40 1.22 6.30
N MET A 315 -5.31 2.09 7.31
CA MET A 315 -6.28 2.15 8.41
C MET A 315 -7.69 2.46 7.90
N GLU A 316 -7.82 3.30 6.88
CA GLU A 316 -9.08 3.60 6.19
C GLU A 316 -9.76 2.33 5.65
N GLY A 317 -9.03 1.53 4.85
CA GLY A 317 -9.55 0.25 4.36
C GLY A 317 -9.87 -0.74 5.49
N ALA A 318 -9.18 -0.67 6.63
CA ALA A 318 -9.50 -1.52 7.78
C ALA A 318 -10.88 -1.19 8.38
N VAL A 319 -11.24 0.10 8.43
CA VAL A 319 -12.56 0.57 8.85
C VAL A 319 -13.63 0.15 7.83
N GLU A 320 -13.42 0.46 6.54
CA GLU A 320 -14.36 0.11 5.46
C GLU A 320 -14.71 -1.39 5.50
N ALA A 321 -13.67 -2.24 5.53
CA ALA A 321 -13.82 -3.69 5.53
C ALA A 321 -14.48 -4.22 6.81
N GLY A 322 -14.11 -3.68 7.97
CA GLY A 322 -14.66 -4.06 9.27
C GLY A 322 -16.16 -3.77 9.36
N GLU A 323 -16.56 -2.56 9.01
CA GLU A 323 -17.95 -2.16 9.02
C GLU A 323 -18.78 -2.88 7.97
N ARG A 324 -18.27 -3.04 6.74
CA ARG A 324 -18.94 -3.82 5.69
C ARG A 324 -19.20 -5.24 6.17
N ALA A 325 -18.21 -5.93 6.75
CA ALA A 325 -18.40 -7.29 7.25
C ALA A 325 -19.43 -7.35 8.39
N ALA A 326 -19.45 -6.36 9.30
CA ALA A 326 -20.47 -6.25 10.33
C ALA A 326 -21.87 -6.05 9.73
N ARG A 327 -22.02 -5.19 8.72
CA ARG A 327 -23.28 -4.97 8.00
C ARG A 327 -23.75 -6.21 7.23
N GLN A 328 -22.82 -6.99 6.66
CA GLN A 328 -23.14 -8.28 6.06
C GLN A 328 -23.72 -9.27 7.09
N VAL A 329 -23.15 -9.32 8.30
CA VAL A 329 -23.69 -10.13 9.41
C VAL A 329 -25.07 -9.60 9.85
N LEU A 330 -25.25 -8.28 9.96
CA LEU A 330 -26.56 -7.68 10.30
C LEU A 330 -27.63 -8.00 9.25
N ASN A 331 -27.26 -8.00 7.96
CA ASN A 331 -28.15 -8.41 6.88
C ASN A 331 -28.55 -9.89 7.01
N ALA A 332 -27.59 -10.78 7.28
CA ALA A 332 -27.87 -12.20 7.52
C ALA A 332 -28.75 -12.44 8.77
N LEU A 333 -28.70 -11.53 9.75
CA LEU A 333 -29.57 -11.51 10.92
C LEU A 333 -30.96 -10.91 10.65
N GLY A 334 -31.24 -10.44 9.42
CA GLY A 334 -32.51 -9.78 9.07
C GLY A 334 -32.67 -8.38 9.66
N ARG A 335 -31.57 -7.73 10.06
CA ARG A 335 -31.57 -6.42 10.75
C ARG A 335 -31.20 -5.24 9.85
N LEU A 336 -30.75 -5.51 8.63
CA LEU A 336 -30.27 -4.50 7.68
C LEU A 336 -30.59 -4.98 6.24
N PRO A 337 -31.19 -4.15 5.36
CA PRO A 337 -31.47 -4.55 3.99
C PRO A 337 -30.19 -4.61 3.15
N LYS A 338 -30.18 -5.46 2.11
CA LYS A 338 -28.96 -5.74 1.33
C LYS A 338 -28.30 -4.50 0.72
N GLN A 339 -29.10 -3.51 0.32
CA GLN A 339 -28.64 -2.25 -0.24
C GLN A 339 -27.79 -1.41 0.73
N ASP A 340 -27.97 -1.59 2.05
CA ASP A 340 -27.29 -0.80 3.07
C ASP A 340 -25.99 -1.47 3.53
N ILE A 341 -25.53 -2.54 2.87
CA ILE A 341 -24.27 -3.22 3.24
C ILE A 341 -23.06 -2.34 2.89
N CYS A 342 -23.10 -1.73 1.70
CA CYS A 342 -22.07 -0.83 1.20
C CYS A 342 -22.61 0.60 1.33
N ILE A 343 -22.08 1.34 2.30
CA ILE A 343 -22.46 2.73 2.57
C ILE A 343 -21.32 3.62 2.09
N GLN A 344 -21.67 4.74 1.47
CA GLN A 344 -20.70 5.78 1.13
C GLN A 344 -20.48 6.66 2.35
N GLU A 345 -19.23 6.80 2.77
CA GLU A 345 -18.87 7.71 3.85
C GLU A 345 -19.00 9.17 3.37
N PRO A 346 -19.65 10.06 4.14
CA PRO A 346 -19.61 11.49 3.86
C PRO A 346 -18.18 12.02 3.89
N GLU A 347 -17.89 13.04 3.07
CA GLU A 347 -16.59 13.69 3.10
C GLU A 347 -16.34 14.38 4.45
N SER A 348 -15.11 14.29 4.95
CA SER A 348 -14.71 14.93 6.21
C SER A 348 -14.68 16.45 6.07
N GLU A 349 -15.35 17.15 6.98
CA GLU A 349 -15.32 18.62 7.06
C GLU A 349 -13.95 19.15 7.56
N ASP A 350 -13.25 18.38 8.41
CA ASP A 350 -11.96 18.76 9.00
C ASP A 350 -10.77 18.52 8.05
N VAL A 351 -10.94 17.57 7.13
CA VAL A 351 -9.92 17.14 6.16
C VAL A 351 -10.58 16.98 4.78
N PRO A 352 -10.99 18.09 4.14
CA PRO A 352 -11.60 18.03 2.81
C PRO A 352 -10.57 17.56 1.76
N ALA A 353 -11.03 16.78 0.79
CA ALA A 353 -10.23 16.28 -0.30
C ALA A 353 -10.24 17.26 -1.48
N PHE A 354 -9.14 18.00 -1.66
CA PHE A 354 -9.03 18.86 -2.84
C PHE A 354 -8.79 18.03 -4.10
N GLU A 355 -9.47 18.38 -5.19
CA GLU A 355 -9.35 17.68 -6.48
C GLU A 355 -7.89 17.64 -6.97
N ILE A 356 -7.45 16.47 -7.44
CA ILE A 356 -6.14 16.33 -8.08
C ILE A 356 -6.23 16.85 -9.51
N THR A 357 -5.57 17.98 -9.78
CA THR A 357 -5.52 18.57 -11.11
C THR A 357 -4.20 18.26 -11.81
N HIS A 358 -4.27 18.03 -13.12
CA HIS A 358 -3.09 17.95 -13.98
C HIS A 358 -3.09 19.10 -14.98
N THR A 359 -1.95 19.75 -15.12
CA THR A 359 -1.70 20.84 -16.05
C THR A 359 -1.97 20.42 -17.50
N PHE A 360 -2.07 21.40 -18.39
CA PHE A 360 -2.15 21.12 -19.83
C PHE A 360 -0.93 20.31 -20.31
N TRP A 361 0.26 20.62 -19.81
CA TRP A 361 1.50 19.95 -20.21
C TRP A 361 1.57 18.50 -19.74
N GLU A 362 1.21 18.20 -18.49
CA GLU A 362 1.18 16.81 -17.99
C GLU A 362 0.22 15.92 -18.79
N ARG A 363 -0.88 16.49 -19.29
CA ARG A 363 -1.87 15.75 -20.09
C ARG A 363 -1.45 15.54 -21.55
N ASN A 364 -0.68 16.47 -22.12
CA ASN A 364 -0.47 16.54 -23.57
C ASN A 364 0.99 16.35 -24.01
N LEU A 365 1.97 16.42 -23.10
CA LEU A 365 3.36 16.11 -23.45
C LEU A 365 3.46 14.63 -23.88
N PRO A 366 4.10 14.34 -25.02
CA PRO A 366 4.21 12.98 -25.50
C PRO A 366 5.18 12.18 -24.63
N SER A 367 4.96 10.86 -24.56
CA SER A 367 6.00 9.94 -24.08
C SER A 367 7.23 10.00 -25.00
N VAL A 368 8.35 9.39 -24.58
CA VAL A 368 9.56 9.31 -25.43
C VAL A 368 9.26 8.68 -26.80
N SER A 369 8.51 7.57 -26.82
CA SER A 369 8.10 6.94 -28.07
C SER A 369 7.09 7.78 -28.87
N GLY A 370 6.20 8.53 -28.19
CA GLY A 370 5.32 9.52 -28.80
C GLY A 370 6.11 10.64 -29.47
N LEU A 371 7.15 11.16 -28.81
CA LEU A 371 8.04 12.19 -29.36
C LEU A 371 8.77 11.67 -30.59
N LEU A 372 9.31 10.45 -30.56
CA LEU A 372 9.97 9.85 -31.73
C LEU A 372 9.01 9.73 -32.93
N LYS A 373 7.75 9.37 -32.70
CA LYS A 373 6.71 9.37 -33.76
C LYS A 373 6.44 10.79 -34.28
N ILE A 374 6.31 11.76 -33.38
CA ILE A 374 6.09 13.17 -33.71
C ILE A 374 7.30 13.79 -34.41
N VAL A 375 8.53 13.33 -34.19
CA VAL A 375 9.72 13.83 -34.92
C VAL A 375 9.85 13.16 -36.29
N GLY A 376 9.55 11.86 -36.38
CA GLY A 376 9.63 11.11 -37.64
C GLY A 376 8.66 11.64 -38.71
N PHE A 377 7.46 12.06 -38.32
CA PHE A 377 6.43 12.51 -39.27
C PHE A 377 6.77 13.86 -39.95
N PRO A 378 7.08 14.97 -39.25
CA PRO A 378 7.53 16.23 -39.83
C PRO A 378 8.84 16.09 -40.58
N THR A 379 9.76 15.21 -40.17
CA THR A 379 11.00 14.97 -40.95
C THR A 379 10.65 14.42 -42.34
N SER A 380 9.69 13.50 -42.40
CA SER A 380 9.21 12.90 -43.65
C SER A 380 8.47 13.94 -44.51
N VAL A 381 7.58 14.73 -43.91
CA VAL A 381 6.86 15.81 -44.60
C VAL A 381 7.82 16.91 -45.06
N THR A 382 8.79 17.30 -44.24
CA THR A 382 9.80 18.32 -44.58
C THR A 382 10.67 17.84 -45.73
N ALA A 383 11.10 16.57 -45.73
CA ALA A 383 11.83 15.98 -46.86
C ALA A 383 10.98 15.98 -48.14
N LEU A 384 9.69 15.64 -48.04
CA LEU A 384 8.76 15.69 -49.16
C LEU A 384 8.56 17.12 -49.69
N CYS A 385 8.37 18.10 -48.79
CA CYS A 385 8.27 19.52 -49.13
C CYS A 385 9.55 20.03 -49.78
N PHE A 386 10.73 19.61 -49.30
CA PHE A 386 12.01 19.96 -49.91
C PHE A 386 12.17 19.38 -51.32
N LEU A 387 11.77 18.13 -51.54
CA LEU A 387 11.75 17.52 -52.87
C LEU A 387 10.74 18.22 -53.79
N ALA A 388 9.53 18.48 -53.30
CA ALA A 388 8.49 19.18 -54.05
C ALA A 388 8.93 20.61 -54.42
N TYR A 389 9.64 21.30 -53.52
CA TYR A 389 10.26 22.59 -53.78
C TYR A 389 11.37 22.48 -54.84
N LYS A 390 12.30 21.52 -54.69
CA LYS A 390 13.42 21.30 -55.62
C LYS A 390 12.95 20.97 -57.04
N PHE A 391 11.90 20.16 -57.17
CA PHE A 391 11.33 19.76 -58.47
C PHE A 391 10.23 20.70 -58.97
N ARG A 392 9.99 21.85 -58.30
CA ARG A 392 8.96 22.84 -58.66
C ARG A 392 7.55 22.25 -58.80
N LEU A 393 7.26 21.22 -58.00
CA LEU A 393 5.95 20.57 -57.93
C LEU A 393 4.97 21.36 -57.05
N LEU A 394 5.47 22.32 -56.28
CA LEU A 394 4.66 23.29 -55.55
C LEU A 394 4.34 24.46 -56.49
N THR A 395 3.08 24.58 -56.88
CA THR A 395 2.59 25.73 -57.65
C THR A 395 2.77 27.00 -56.82
N ARG A 396 3.38 28.04 -57.43
CA ARG A 396 3.36 29.38 -56.86
C ARG A 396 1.91 29.86 -56.84
N SER A 397 1.31 29.90 -55.66
CA SER A 397 0.14 30.74 -55.40
C SER A 397 0.57 32.20 -55.30
#